data_AF-A0AAW0ICF4-F1
#
_entry.id   AF-A0AAW0ICF4-F1
#
_cell.length_a   1.000
_cell.length_b   1.000
_cell.length_c   1.000
_cell.angle_alpha   90.00
_cell.angle_beta   90.00
_cell.angle_gamma   90.00
#
_symmetry.space_group_name_H-M   'P 1'
#
loop_
_entity.id
_entity.type
_entity.pdbx_description
1 polymer ?
#
loop_
_entity_poly.entity_id
_entity_poly.type
_entity_poly.pdbx_seq_one_letter_code
_entity_poly.pdbx_strand_id
1 'polypeptide(L)'
;MSKLKVVGEKSLTNSSRVVGLLAQLEKINTDPTESDNVRYVTSKILHLAQSQEKTRREMTTKGSTGMEVLLSTLENTKDLQTILNILSILVELVSSGGGRRASFLVAKGGSQILLQLLMNASKDSPPHEELMARVNGALNVTLNLVKQHFQNYRLAFPCLQLLRVYSTNSVNAVSLGKNGVVELMFKIIGPFSKKNSGLMK
;
A
#
# COMPACT_ATOMS: atom_id res chain seq x y z
N MET A 1 50.89 -8.80 35.69
CA MET A 1 49.58 -9.43 35.49
C MET A 1 48.52 -8.33 35.35
N SER A 2 48.27 -7.91 34.11
CA SER A 2 47.37 -6.81 33.78
C SER A 2 45.97 -7.38 33.56
N LYS A 3 45.03 -7.06 34.45
CA LYS A 3 43.62 -7.47 34.31
C LYS A 3 43.03 -6.77 33.08
N LEU A 4 42.92 -7.50 31.97
CA LEU A 4 42.12 -7.13 30.81
C LEU A 4 40.67 -6.96 31.26
N LYS A 5 40.23 -5.71 31.29
CA LYS A 5 38.84 -5.32 31.48
C LYS A 5 38.09 -5.73 30.23
N VAL A 6 37.40 -6.87 30.30
CA VAL A 6 36.43 -7.28 29.28
C VAL A 6 35.38 -6.18 29.21
N VAL A 7 35.47 -5.35 28.18
CA VAL A 7 34.39 -4.46 27.76
C VAL A 7 33.28 -5.39 27.30
N GLY A 8 32.29 -5.60 28.16
CA GLY A 8 31.08 -6.31 27.79
C GLY A 8 30.44 -5.60 26.61
N GLU A 9 30.46 -6.27 25.47
CA GLU A 9 29.58 -5.97 24.34
C GLU A 9 28.14 -6.04 24.87
N LYS A 10 27.60 -4.89 25.27
CA LYS A 10 26.16 -4.74 25.47
C LYS A 10 25.53 -4.87 24.08
N SER A 11 25.09 -6.08 23.78
CA SER A 11 24.25 -6.44 22.65
C SER A 11 23.24 -5.34 22.32
N LEU A 12 23.33 -4.85 21.07
CA LEU A 12 22.48 -3.84 20.44
C LEU A 12 21.07 -4.39 20.16
N THR A 13 20.29 -4.76 21.19
CA THR A 13 18.94 -5.27 20.97
C THR A 13 17.91 -4.67 21.92
N ASN A 14 17.73 -3.35 21.86
CA ASN A 14 16.40 -2.76 22.11
C ASN A 14 15.60 -2.80 20.79
N SER A 15 15.44 -3.98 20.20
CA SER A 15 14.60 -4.16 19.00
C SER A 15 13.17 -3.85 19.41
N SER A 16 12.57 -2.83 18.80
CA SER A 16 11.18 -2.51 19.09
C SER A 16 10.30 -3.71 18.72
N ARG A 17 9.18 -3.89 19.44
CA ARG A 17 8.29 -5.03 19.26
C ARG A 17 7.84 -5.22 17.80
N VAL A 18 7.73 -4.12 17.02
CA VAL A 18 7.38 -4.18 15.60
C VAL A 18 8.53 -4.69 14.72
N VAL A 19 9.78 -4.33 15.01
CA VAL A 19 10.95 -4.81 14.25
C VAL A 19 11.10 -6.32 14.41
N GLY A 20 10.90 -6.86 15.62
CA GLY A 20 10.88 -8.30 15.84
C GLY A 20 9.78 -9.02 15.04
N LEU A 21 8.57 -8.45 14.98
CA LEU A 21 7.46 -9.01 14.21
C LEU A 21 7.69 -8.93 12.69
N LEU A 22 8.31 -7.85 12.19
CA LEU A 22 8.66 -7.71 10.78
C LEU A 22 9.73 -8.72 10.36
N ALA A 23 10.75 -8.92 11.18
CA ALA A 23 11.77 -9.95 10.93
C ALA A 23 11.18 -11.37 10.97
N GLN A 24 10.20 -11.61 11.84
CA GLN A 24 9.44 -12.86 11.85
C GLN A 24 8.64 -13.02 10.56
N LEU A 25 7.93 -11.96 10.13
CA LEU A 25 7.14 -11.98 8.91
C LEU A 25 8.00 -12.25 7.67
N GLU A 26 9.17 -11.61 7.58
CA GLU A 26 10.12 -11.78 6.48
C GLU A 26 10.61 -13.23 6.36
N LYS A 27 10.90 -13.89 7.50
CA LYS A 27 11.27 -15.32 7.51
C LYS A 27 10.14 -16.22 7.03
N ILE A 28 8.93 -16.02 7.55
CA ILE A 28 7.79 -16.89 7.20
C ILE A 28 7.40 -16.70 5.72
N ASN A 29 7.61 -15.51 5.15
CA ASN A 29 7.29 -15.25 3.74
C ASN A 29 8.11 -16.10 2.75
N THR A 30 9.21 -16.72 3.20
CA THR A 30 10.01 -17.65 2.38
C THR A 30 9.50 -19.11 2.42
N ASP A 31 8.61 -19.46 3.35
CA ASP A 31 8.05 -20.81 3.49
C ASP A 31 6.50 -20.76 3.58
N PRO A 32 5.77 -21.05 2.48
CA PRO A 32 4.32 -20.85 2.39
C PRO A 32 3.48 -21.85 3.20
N THR A 33 4.09 -22.78 3.95
CA THR A 33 3.38 -23.80 4.74
C THR A 33 2.75 -23.25 6.03
N GLU A 34 3.07 -22.03 6.47
CA GLU A 34 2.63 -21.47 7.76
C GLU A 34 1.62 -20.31 7.65
N SER A 35 0.54 -20.45 6.87
CA SER A 35 -0.47 -19.37 6.67
C SER A 35 -1.06 -18.83 8.00
N ASP A 36 -1.20 -19.67 9.02
CA ASP A 36 -1.72 -19.28 10.34
C ASP A 36 -0.76 -18.35 11.09
N ASN A 37 0.55 -18.60 10.97
CA ASN A 37 1.56 -17.77 11.59
C ASN A 37 1.63 -16.40 10.89
N VAL A 38 1.51 -16.35 9.56
CA VAL A 38 1.43 -15.09 8.81
C VAL A 38 0.22 -14.26 9.25
N ARG A 39 -0.95 -14.87 9.37
CA ARG A 39 -2.17 -14.21 9.85
C ARG A 39 -1.99 -13.65 11.27
N TYR A 40 -1.38 -14.42 12.16
CA TYR A 40 -1.12 -14.01 13.53
C TYR A 40 -0.16 -12.81 13.61
N VAL A 41 0.97 -12.90 12.91
CA VAL A 41 2.00 -11.86 12.91
C VAL A 41 1.45 -10.56 12.32
N THR A 42 0.77 -10.63 11.16
CA THR A 42 0.16 -9.45 10.53
C THR A 42 -0.92 -8.82 11.40
N SER A 43 -1.74 -9.61 12.10
CA SER A 43 -2.76 -9.09 13.04
C SER A 43 -2.12 -8.34 14.21
N LYS A 44 -1.01 -8.86 14.75
CA LYS A 44 -0.25 -8.17 15.81
C LYS A 44 0.38 -6.86 15.35
N ILE A 45 0.96 -6.85 14.14
CA ILE A 45 1.51 -5.63 13.54
C ILE A 45 0.39 -4.60 13.35
N LEU A 46 -0.77 -5.02 12.83
CA LEU A 46 -1.94 -4.15 12.65
C LEU A 46 -2.39 -3.52 13.96
N HIS A 47 -2.54 -4.31 15.03
CA HIS A 47 -2.94 -3.79 16.34
C HIS A 47 -1.95 -2.72 16.86
N LEU A 48 -0.63 -2.96 16.71
CA LEU A 48 0.39 -1.98 17.10
C LEU A 48 0.34 -0.73 16.20
N ALA A 49 0.12 -0.92 14.90
CA ALA A 49 0.02 0.17 13.93
C ALA A 49 -1.19 1.07 14.20
N GLN A 50 -2.33 0.51 14.62
CA GLN A 50 -3.53 1.28 14.95
C GLN A 50 -3.35 2.08 16.25
N SER A 51 -2.73 1.47 17.26
CA SER A 51 -2.63 2.07 18.61
C SER A 51 -1.42 2.99 18.81
N GLN A 52 -0.35 2.88 18.01
CA GLN A 52 0.92 3.54 18.33
C GLN A 52 1.54 4.28 17.13
N GLU A 53 1.58 5.61 17.21
CA GLU A 53 2.28 6.45 16.21
C GLU A 53 3.79 6.17 16.16
N LYS A 54 4.40 5.80 17.30
CA LYS A 54 5.80 5.38 17.35
C LYS A 54 6.07 4.21 16.43
N THR A 55 5.23 3.17 16.49
CA THR A 55 5.28 2.01 15.59
C THR A 55 5.19 2.42 14.12
N ARG A 56 4.26 3.31 13.78
CA ARG A 56 4.10 3.79 12.39
C ARG A 56 5.32 4.57 11.90
N ARG A 57 5.95 5.37 12.76
CA ARG A 57 7.20 6.06 12.46
C ARG A 57 8.34 5.09 12.20
N GLU A 58 8.52 4.09 13.05
CA GLU A 58 9.58 3.09 12.94
C GLU A 58 9.48 2.28 11.64
N MET A 59 8.26 1.95 11.21
CA MET A 59 8.03 1.25 9.93
C MET A 59 8.28 2.12 8.69
N THR A 60 8.28 3.45 8.84
CA THR A 60 8.40 4.41 7.72
C THR A 60 9.65 5.28 7.79
N THR A 61 10.56 5.01 8.72
CA THR A 61 11.82 5.72 8.83
C THR A 61 12.79 5.26 7.75
N LYS A 62 13.67 6.15 7.30
CA LYS A 62 14.73 5.79 6.34
C LYS A 62 15.60 4.68 6.93
N GLY A 63 15.82 3.61 6.16
CA GLY A 63 16.55 2.42 6.60
C GLY A 63 15.69 1.31 7.19
N SER A 64 14.40 1.55 7.42
CA SER A 64 13.45 0.50 7.81
C SER A 64 13.06 -0.35 6.60
N THR A 65 13.06 -1.67 6.76
CA THR A 65 12.56 -2.64 5.77
C THR A 65 11.06 -2.89 5.92
N GLY A 66 10.39 -2.28 6.91
CA GLY A 66 9.01 -2.61 7.25
C GLY A 66 8.02 -2.46 6.09
N MET A 67 8.15 -1.40 5.28
CA MET A 67 7.31 -1.22 4.09
C MET A 67 7.58 -2.29 3.03
N GLU A 68 8.83 -2.68 2.82
CA GLU A 68 9.22 -3.67 1.81
C GLU A 68 8.73 -5.06 2.19
N VAL A 69 8.90 -5.44 3.46
CA VAL A 69 8.40 -6.71 3.98
C VAL A 69 6.88 -6.79 3.80
N LEU A 70 6.13 -5.76 4.22
CA LEU A 70 4.67 -5.73 4.05
C LEU A 70 4.23 -5.87 2.59
N LEU A 71 4.89 -5.14 1.68
CA LEU A 71 4.58 -5.20 0.25
C LEU A 71 4.94 -6.56 -0.37
N SER A 72 6.08 -7.14 0.00
CA SER A 72 6.47 -8.48 -0.46
C SER A 72 5.52 -9.56 0.06
N THR A 73 5.02 -9.45 1.30
CA THR A 73 4.02 -10.37 1.83
C THR A 73 2.70 -10.22 1.08
N LEU A 74 2.29 -8.99 0.78
CA LEU A 74 1.07 -8.70 0.02
C LEU A 74 1.12 -9.26 -1.41
N GLU A 75 2.28 -9.20 -2.06
CA GLU A 75 2.47 -9.69 -3.42
C GLU A 75 2.44 -11.22 -3.51
N ASN A 76 2.94 -11.92 -2.47
CA ASN A 76 3.09 -13.38 -2.48
C ASN A 76 1.92 -14.14 -1.85
N THR A 77 1.09 -13.49 -1.03
CA THR A 77 -0.01 -14.15 -0.34
C THR A 77 -1.30 -14.22 -1.19
N LYS A 78 -2.06 -15.30 -1.02
CA LYS A 78 -3.45 -15.44 -1.49
C LYS A 78 -4.46 -15.48 -0.34
N ASP A 79 -3.98 -15.44 0.90
CA ASP A 79 -4.83 -15.47 2.10
C ASP A 79 -5.52 -14.12 2.27
N LEU A 80 -6.85 -14.12 2.16
CA LEU A 80 -7.67 -12.92 2.23
C LEU A 80 -7.47 -12.13 3.54
N GLN A 81 -7.36 -12.80 4.69
CA GLN A 81 -7.20 -12.12 5.98
C GLN A 81 -5.84 -11.44 6.06
N THR A 82 -4.79 -12.11 5.57
CA THR A 82 -3.44 -11.54 5.49
C THR A 82 -3.44 -10.30 4.61
N ILE A 83 -4.09 -10.37 3.44
CA ILE A 83 -4.25 -9.24 2.52
C ILE A 83 -4.94 -8.07 3.25
N LEU A 84 -6.09 -8.31 3.88
CA LEU A 84 -6.86 -7.28 4.58
C LEU A 84 -6.08 -6.64 5.74
N ASN A 85 -5.30 -7.45 6.48
CA ASN A 85 -4.44 -6.96 7.54
C ASN A 85 -3.36 -6.01 7.01
N ILE A 86 -2.65 -6.41 5.96
CA ILE A 86 -1.58 -5.60 5.36
C ILE A 86 -2.15 -4.32 4.77
N LEU A 87 -3.26 -4.38 4.03
CA LEU A 87 -3.91 -3.19 3.50
C LEU A 87 -4.29 -2.21 4.62
N SER A 88 -4.82 -2.72 5.74
CA SER A 88 -5.16 -1.90 6.89
C SER A 88 -3.93 -1.26 7.53
N ILE A 89 -2.81 -2.00 7.64
CA ILE A 89 -1.52 -1.43 8.10
C ILE A 89 -1.07 -0.31 7.17
N LEU A 90 -1.11 -0.51 5.85
CA LEU A 90 -0.70 0.50 4.88
C LEU A 90 -1.56 1.77 4.97
N VAL A 91 -2.87 1.62 5.21
CA VAL A 91 -3.77 2.76 5.45
C VAL A 91 -3.36 3.53 6.71
N GLU A 92 -3.10 2.84 7.82
CA GLU A 92 -2.65 3.47 9.06
C GLU A 92 -1.32 4.22 8.87
N LEU A 93 -0.37 3.59 8.17
CA LEU A 93 0.94 4.18 7.88
C LEU A 93 0.81 5.46 7.06
N VAL A 94 0.03 5.44 5.98
CA VAL A 94 -0.10 6.59 5.08
C VAL A 94 -0.93 7.71 5.71
N SER A 95 -2.04 7.38 6.38
CA SER A 95 -2.97 8.38 6.93
C SER A 95 -2.35 9.23 8.04
N SER A 96 -1.41 8.66 8.80
CA SER A 96 -0.80 9.31 9.97
C SER A 96 0.42 10.20 9.67
N GLY A 97 0.97 10.17 8.44
CA GLY A 97 2.19 10.94 8.11
C GLY A 97 2.11 11.82 6.87
N GLY A 98 0.91 12.03 6.34
CA GLY A 98 0.65 12.89 5.18
C GLY A 98 1.42 12.47 3.92
N GLY A 99 1.68 13.44 3.03
CA GLY A 99 2.24 13.17 1.69
C GLY A 99 3.62 12.50 1.67
N ARG A 100 4.43 12.64 2.72
CA ARG A 100 5.77 12.01 2.78
C ARG A 100 5.70 10.49 2.89
N ARG A 101 4.83 9.95 3.76
CA ARG A 101 4.67 8.49 3.90
C ARG A 101 3.99 7.86 2.68
N ALA A 102 3.04 8.59 2.09
CA ALA A 102 2.48 8.21 0.78
C ALA A 102 3.59 8.11 -0.28
N SER A 103 4.45 9.13 -0.40
CA SER A 103 5.55 9.13 -1.36
C SER A 103 6.55 8.00 -1.11
N PHE A 104 6.79 7.65 0.16
CA PHE A 104 7.65 6.51 0.52
C PHE A 104 7.05 5.17 0.08
N LEU A 105 5.74 4.97 0.27
CA LEU A 105 5.03 3.79 -0.26
C LEU A 105 5.14 3.70 -1.78
N VAL A 106 4.96 4.82 -2.48
CA VAL A 106 5.12 4.89 -3.95
C VAL A 106 6.55 4.54 -4.36
N ALA A 107 7.56 5.10 -3.69
CA ALA A 107 8.97 4.84 -3.98
C ALA A 107 9.38 3.37 -3.78
N LYS A 108 8.65 2.61 -2.96
CA LYS A 108 8.85 1.17 -2.75
C LYS A 108 8.00 0.29 -3.69
N GLY A 109 7.33 0.88 -4.67
CA GLY A 109 6.54 0.14 -5.66
C GLY A 109 5.16 -0.29 -5.16
N GLY A 110 4.73 0.14 -3.96
CA GLY A 110 3.46 -0.30 -3.37
C GLY A 110 2.24 0.00 -4.25
N SER A 111 2.32 1.05 -5.05
CA SER A 111 1.32 1.43 -6.05
C SER A 111 1.06 0.37 -7.11
N GLN A 112 2.11 -0.24 -7.64
CA GLN A 112 2.00 -1.30 -8.64
C GLN A 112 1.35 -2.54 -8.03
N ILE A 113 1.81 -2.94 -6.84
CA ILE A 113 1.31 -4.12 -6.11
C ILE A 113 -0.17 -3.95 -5.77
N LEU A 114 -0.58 -2.77 -5.27
CA LEU A 114 -1.97 -2.49 -4.93
C LEU A 114 -2.88 -2.51 -6.16
N LEU A 115 -2.44 -1.95 -7.30
CA LEU A 115 -3.19 -1.98 -8.55
C LEU A 115 -3.30 -3.40 -9.13
N GLN A 116 -2.24 -4.20 -9.03
CA GLN A 116 -2.23 -5.59 -9.48
C GLN A 116 -3.15 -6.46 -8.63
N LEU A 117 -3.12 -6.30 -7.30
CA LEU A 117 -4.03 -6.98 -6.38
C LEU A 117 -5.49 -6.66 -6.68
N LEU A 118 -5.79 -5.39 -6.93
CA LEU A 118 -7.13 -4.95 -7.33
C LEU A 118 -7.56 -5.56 -8.67
N MET A 119 -6.66 -5.60 -9.65
CA MET A 119 -6.93 -6.22 -10.95
C MET A 119 -7.27 -7.70 -10.79
N ASN A 120 -6.55 -8.42 -9.94
CA ASN A 120 -6.82 -9.82 -9.65
C ASN A 120 -8.18 -10.00 -8.96
N ALA A 121 -8.44 -9.23 -7.90
CA ALA A 121 -9.71 -9.26 -7.16
C ALA A 121 -10.94 -8.92 -8.04
N SER A 122 -10.76 -8.10 -9.08
CA SER A 122 -11.81 -7.74 -10.03
C SER A 122 -12.12 -8.83 -11.07
N LYS A 123 -11.19 -9.77 -11.28
CA LYS A 123 -11.35 -10.90 -12.20
C LYS A 123 -11.96 -12.13 -11.51
N ASP A 124 -11.85 -12.20 -10.19
CA ASP A 124 -12.45 -13.26 -9.40
C ASP A 124 -13.98 -13.09 -9.34
N SER A 125 -14.71 -14.19 -9.53
CA SER A 125 -16.17 -14.24 -9.49
C SER A 125 -16.64 -15.17 -8.35
N PRO A 126 -17.34 -14.66 -7.33
CA PRO A 126 -17.76 -13.27 -7.15
C PRO A 126 -16.60 -12.34 -6.73
N PRO A 127 -16.66 -11.05 -7.11
CA PRO A 127 -15.63 -10.09 -6.73
C PRO A 127 -15.57 -9.94 -5.21
N HIS A 128 -14.36 -9.91 -4.64
CA HIS A 128 -14.16 -9.70 -3.21
C HIS A 128 -14.50 -8.25 -2.81
N GLU A 129 -15.77 -7.97 -2.54
CA GLU A 129 -16.27 -6.62 -2.21
C GLU A 129 -15.53 -5.98 -1.03
N GLU A 130 -15.14 -6.77 -0.02
CA GLU A 130 -14.39 -6.26 1.13
C GLU A 130 -12.94 -5.88 0.77
N LEU A 131 -12.30 -6.67 -0.10
CA LEU A 131 -10.97 -6.36 -0.62
C LEU A 131 -11.00 -5.09 -1.47
N MET A 132 -12.01 -5.00 -2.35
CA MET A 132 -12.29 -3.78 -3.10
C MET A 132 -12.49 -2.62 -2.12
N ALA A 133 -13.38 -2.71 -1.13
CA ALA A 133 -13.65 -1.65 -0.16
C ALA A 133 -12.41 -1.17 0.62
N ARG A 134 -11.46 -2.07 0.97
CA ARG A 134 -10.23 -1.70 1.69
C ARG A 134 -9.19 -1.03 0.79
N VAL A 135 -9.03 -1.50 -0.45
CA VAL A 135 -8.25 -0.77 -1.47
C VAL A 135 -8.93 0.56 -1.80
N ASN A 136 -10.27 0.59 -1.78
CA ASN A 136 -11.09 1.77 -2.00
C ASN A 136 -10.92 2.81 -0.89
N GLY A 137 -10.70 2.39 0.36
CA GLY A 137 -10.31 3.25 1.48
C GLY A 137 -8.96 3.95 1.27
N ALA A 138 -8.10 3.41 0.38
CA ALA A 138 -6.88 4.06 -0.09
C ALA A 138 -7.14 5.03 -1.27
N LEU A 139 -8.35 5.61 -1.35
CA LEU A 139 -8.77 6.60 -2.34
C LEU A 139 -7.72 7.70 -2.55
N ASN A 140 -7.13 8.22 -1.48
CA ASN A 140 -6.08 9.24 -1.55
C ASN A 140 -4.76 8.73 -2.15
N VAL A 141 -4.41 7.46 -1.94
CA VAL A 141 -3.24 6.83 -2.57
C VAL A 141 -3.50 6.65 -4.06
N THR A 142 -4.68 6.14 -4.41
CA THR A 142 -5.13 6.01 -5.80
C THR A 142 -5.09 7.37 -6.51
N LEU A 143 -5.65 8.41 -5.89
CA LEU A 143 -5.70 9.76 -6.45
C LEU A 143 -4.33 10.37 -6.66
N ASN A 144 -3.42 10.22 -5.68
CA ASN A 144 -2.05 10.69 -5.83
C ASN A 144 -1.32 9.96 -6.96
N LEU A 145 -1.63 8.68 -7.19
CA LEU A 145 -1.04 7.91 -8.28
C LEU A 145 -1.53 8.33 -9.65
N VAL A 146 -2.85 8.55 -9.80
CA VAL A 146 -3.36 9.10 -11.05
C VAL A 146 -2.74 10.47 -11.29
N LYS A 147 -2.62 11.33 -10.27
CA LYS A 147 -2.01 12.66 -10.39
C LYS A 147 -0.53 12.63 -10.77
N GLN A 148 0.25 11.67 -10.26
CA GLN A 148 1.71 11.60 -10.48
C GLN A 148 2.09 10.82 -11.75
N HIS A 149 1.27 9.87 -12.20
CA HIS A 149 1.63 8.94 -13.28
C HIS A 149 0.62 8.89 -14.44
N PHE A 150 -0.25 9.89 -14.61
CA PHE A 150 -1.29 9.91 -15.67
C PHE A 150 -0.75 9.82 -17.11
N GLN A 151 0.54 10.08 -17.34
CA GLN A 151 1.18 9.93 -18.65
C GLN A 151 1.60 8.48 -18.96
N ASN A 152 1.63 7.60 -17.96
CA ASN A 152 1.90 6.17 -18.15
C ASN A 152 0.60 5.42 -18.46
N TYR A 153 0.32 5.21 -19.74
CA TYR A 153 -0.93 4.63 -20.22
C TYR A 153 -1.22 3.21 -19.68
N ARG A 154 -0.20 2.42 -19.31
CA ARG A 154 -0.41 1.11 -18.68
C ARG A 154 -0.99 1.20 -17.27
N LEU A 155 -0.72 2.28 -16.56
CA LEU A 155 -1.23 2.54 -15.21
C LEU A 155 -2.48 3.43 -15.23
N ALA A 156 -2.61 4.31 -16.23
CA ALA A 156 -3.76 5.20 -16.36
C ALA A 156 -5.08 4.43 -16.55
N PHE A 157 -5.08 3.34 -17.31
CA PHE A 157 -6.30 2.57 -17.57
C PHE A 157 -6.91 1.91 -16.31
N PRO A 158 -6.14 1.16 -15.49
CA PRO A 158 -6.62 0.67 -14.20
C PRO A 158 -7.09 1.78 -13.25
N CYS A 159 -6.36 2.90 -13.22
CA CYS A 159 -6.72 4.07 -12.44
C CYS A 159 -8.05 4.70 -12.88
N LEU A 160 -8.31 4.76 -14.19
CA LEU A 160 -9.57 5.26 -14.74
C LEU A 160 -10.75 4.30 -14.46
N GLN A 161 -10.53 2.99 -14.56
CA GLN A 161 -11.54 2.00 -14.18
C GLN A 161 -11.88 2.10 -12.70
N LEU A 162 -10.88 2.34 -11.86
CA LEU A 162 -11.08 2.51 -10.43
C LEU A 162 -11.80 3.82 -10.09
N LEU A 163 -11.43 4.94 -10.73
CA LEU A 163 -12.18 6.20 -10.63
C LEU A 163 -13.65 6.04 -11.04
N ARG A 164 -13.90 5.26 -12.10
CA ARG A 164 -15.27 4.90 -12.51
C ARG A 164 -16.00 4.14 -11.40
N VAL A 165 -15.39 3.10 -10.82
CA VAL A 165 -15.99 2.34 -9.71
C VAL A 165 -16.23 3.24 -8.49
N TYR A 166 -15.32 4.15 -8.15
CA TYR A 166 -15.54 5.11 -7.05
C TYR A 166 -16.69 6.07 -7.33
N SER A 167 -16.85 6.49 -8.57
CA SER A 167 -17.91 7.42 -8.95
C SER A 167 -19.32 6.83 -8.93
N THR A 168 -19.47 5.50 -8.79
CA THR A 168 -20.79 4.86 -8.64
C THR A 168 -21.41 5.07 -7.26
N ASN A 169 -20.62 5.46 -6.26
CA ASN A 169 -21.07 5.84 -4.92
C ASN A 169 -21.05 7.36 -4.78
N SER A 170 -22.19 7.96 -4.40
CA SER A 170 -22.35 9.43 -4.36
C SER A 170 -21.43 10.12 -3.34
N VAL A 171 -21.17 9.50 -2.19
CA VAL A 171 -20.26 10.03 -1.16
C VAL A 171 -18.82 10.05 -1.68
N ASN A 172 -18.41 8.97 -2.34
CA ASN A 172 -17.09 8.86 -2.95
C ASN A 172 -16.94 9.82 -4.13
N ALA A 173 -17.97 9.95 -5.00
CA ALA A 173 -17.97 10.87 -6.12
C ALA A 173 -17.74 12.34 -5.70
N VAL A 174 -18.39 12.77 -4.62
CA VAL A 174 -18.19 14.11 -4.04
C VAL A 174 -16.75 14.27 -3.53
N SER A 175 -16.21 13.26 -2.86
CA SER A 175 -14.82 13.26 -2.39
C SER A 175 -13.80 13.33 -3.55
N LEU A 176 -14.03 12.57 -4.63
CA LEU A 176 -13.22 12.61 -5.85
C LEU A 176 -13.22 14.00 -6.50
N GLY A 177 -14.40 14.63 -6.58
CA GLY A 177 -14.55 16.00 -7.09
C GLY A 177 -13.72 17.00 -6.29
N LYS A 178 -13.84 16.96 -4.95
CA LYS A 178 -13.05 17.81 -4.04
C LYS A 178 -11.55 17.56 -4.16
N ASN A 179 -11.15 16.36 -4.53
CA ASN A 179 -9.76 15.99 -4.72
C ASN A 179 -9.22 16.27 -6.14
N GLY A 180 -9.96 16.97 -7.01
CA GLY A 180 -9.46 17.43 -8.30
C GLY A 180 -9.41 16.34 -9.38
N VAL A 181 -10.21 15.27 -9.24
CA VAL A 181 -10.32 14.21 -10.27
C VAL A 181 -10.82 14.76 -11.60
N VAL A 182 -11.75 15.72 -11.58
CA VAL A 182 -12.32 16.30 -12.79
C VAL A 182 -11.22 16.99 -13.62
N GLU A 183 -10.37 17.78 -12.98
CA GLU A 183 -9.22 18.43 -13.64
C GLU A 183 -8.24 17.39 -14.21
N LEU A 184 -8.02 16.30 -13.48
CA LEU A 184 -7.17 15.20 -13.91
C LEU A 184 -7.75 14.45 -15.12
N MET A 185 -9.07 14.25 -15.18
CA MET A 185 -9.75 13.68 -16.34
C MET A 185 -9.55 14.56 -17.58
N PHE A 186 -9.67 15.88 -17.45
CA PHE A 186 -9.38 16.80 -18.55
C PHE A 186 -7.92 16.69 -19.03
N LYS A 187 -6.94 16.54 -18.13
CA LYS A 187 -5.53 16.34 -18.49
C LYS A 187 -5.28 15.00 -19.20
N ILE A 188 -6.00 13.95 -18.82
CA ILE A 188 -5.91 12.62 -19.45
C ILE A 188 -6.57 12.60 -20.82
N ILE A 189 -7.75 13.21 -20.97
CA ILE A 189 -8.53 13.23 -22.22
C ILE A 189 -7.96 14.22 -23.23
N GLY A 190 -7.43 15.36 -22.77
CA GLY A 190 -6.93 16.46 -23.61
C GLY A 190 -6.01 16.04 -24.77
N PRO A 191 -4.99 15.19 -24.54
CA PRO A 191 -4.12 14.67 -25.60
C PRO A 191 -4.85 13.87 -26.71
N PHE A 192 -5.95 13.19 -26.37
CA PHE A 192 -6.76 12.42 -27.33
C PHE A 192 -7.81 13.28 -28.03
N SER A 193 -8.24 14.38 -27.39
CA SER A 193 -9.20 15.32 -27.97
C SER A 193 -8.63 16.09 -29.16
N LYS A 194 -7.31 16.36 -29.20
CA LYS A 194 -6.67 17.05 -30.34
C LYS A 194 -6.22 16.13 -31.49
N LYS A 195 -6.04 14.83 -31.26
CA LYS A 195 -5.55 13.87 -32.28
C LYS A 195 -6.65 13.22 -33.13
N ASN A 196 -7.91 13.35 -32.76
CA ASN A 196 -9.03 12.73 -33.48
C ASN A 196 -9.68 13.61 -34.57
N SER A 197 -9.18 14.81 -34.84
CA SER A 197 -9.62 15.61 -36.00
C SER A 197 -8.97 15.21 -37.32
N GLY A 198 -8.05 14.23 -37.32
CA GLY A 198 -7.32 13.75 -38.52
C GLY A 198 -7.74 12.38 -39.05
N LEU A 199 -8.65 11.66 -38.39
CA LEU A 199 -9.08 10.29 -38.77
C LEU A 199 -10.57 10.19 -39.11
N MET A 200 -11.13 11.28 -39.65
CA MET A 200 -12.36 11.27 -40.43
C MET A 200 -12.09 11.93 -41.79
N LYS A 201 -11.41 11.21 -42.66
CA LYS A 201 -11.49 11.36 -44.12
C LYS A 201 -11.55 9.98 -44.74
#